data_AF-A0A9X1DG24-F1
#
_entry.id   AF-A0A9X1DG24-F1
#
_cell.length_a   1.000
_cell.length_b   1.000
_cell.length_c   1.000
_cell.angle_alpha   90.00
_cell.angle_beta   90.00
_cell.angle_gamma   90.00
#
_symmetry.space_group_name_H-M   'P 1'
#
loop_
_entity.id
_entity.type
_entity.pdbx_description
1 polymer ?
#
loop_
_entity_poly.entity_id
_entity_poly.type
_entity_poly.pdbx_seq_one_letter_code
_entity_poly.pdbx_strand_id
1 'polypeptide(L)'
;MLSKKPTARMVSAFILTGSLLGAGPSFSTEPVEAASTMDSASAIAKEDALTTLHEIYNKAFSGEMPYTAMGLKINENTQKEVYETFGSPPEPGNTDETFDYYHAEMGQPGFAFAYNDDKTISQIRYFGTNVERDHNLGSITPKVLGNQLGSADEIRHISSTNEINYIYKTGNYELQCIVGKNQTVDQINLLKAK
;
A
#
# COMPACT_ATOMS: atom_id res chain seq x y z
N MET A 1 -31.94 49.36 20.83
CA MET A 1 -33.04 48.38 21.08
C MET A 1 -32.40 47.01 21.26
N LEU A 2 -32.47 46.45 22.47
CA LEU A 2 -31.96 45.12 22.83
C LEU A 2 -33.00 44.03 22.50
N SER A 3 -32.55 42.87 21.99
CA SER A 3 -33.26 41.58 22.12
C SER A 3 -32.24 40.44 21.99
N LYS A 4 -31.69 39.95 23.10
CA LYS A 4 -32.09 38.77 23.92
C LYS A 4 -31.83 37.40 23.26
N LYS A 5 -30.77 36.73 23.73
CA LYS A 5 -30.49 35.29 23.58
C LYS A 5 -31.38 34.46 24.52
N PRO A 6 -31.71 33.20 24.21
CA PRO A 6 -32.12 32.25 25.24
C PRO A 6 -31.05 31.19 25.51
N THR A 7 -30.65 31.13 26.78
CA THR A 7 -29.95 30.03 27.44
C THR A 7 -31.00 29.10 28.04
N ALA A 8 -30.90 27.79 27.86
CA ALA A 8 -31.68 26.78 28.60
C ALA A 8 -30.70 25.66 28.99
N ARG A 9 -30.24 25.62 30.24
CA ARG A 9 -30.84 25.01 31.45
C ARG A 9 -30.50 23.52 31.60
N MET A 10 -29.56 23.29 32.51
CA MET A 10 -29.37 22.09 33.33
C MET A 10 -30.68 21.36 33.67
N VAL A 11 -30.62 20.02 33.67
CA VAL A 11 -31.35 19.19 34.63
C VAL A 11 -30.42 18.09 35.13
N SER A 12 -30.35 17.98 36.46
CA SER A 12 -29.52 17.08 37.25
C SER A 12 -30.14 15.69 37.46
N ALA A 13 -29.24 14.71 37.63
CA ALA A 13 -29.20 13.61 38.60
C ALA A 13 -30.42 12.69 38.83
N PHE A 14 -30.17 11.38 38.70
CA PHE A 14 -30.57 10.40 39.73
C PHE A 14 -29.47 9.33 39.90
N ILE A 15 -28.89 9.29 41.10
CA ILE A 15 -28.13 8.15 41.62
C ILE A 15 -29.14 7.19 42.24
N LEU A 16 -29.13 5.93 41.83
CA LEU A 16 -29.80 4.85 42.56
C LEU A 16 -28.73 3.84 42.97
N THR A 17 -28.30 3.97 44.22
CA THR A 17 -27.63 2.93 44.99
C THR A 17 -28.61 1.78 45.21
N GLY A 18 -28.30 0.60 44.68
CA GLY A 18 -29.02 -0.64 44.95
C GLY A 18 -28.03 -1.77 45.21
N SER A 19 -27.69 -1.99 46.47
CA SER A 19 -26.98 -3.18 46.93
C SER A 19 -27.99 -4.30 47.15
N LEU A 20 -27.93 -5.36 46.35
CA LEU A 20 -28.56 -6.64 46.66
C LEU A 20 -27.53 -7.75 46.45
N LEU A 21 -27.14 -8.38 47.57
CA LEU A 21 -26.43 -9.65 47.64
C LEU A 21 -27.32 -10.75 47.05
N GLY A 22 -26.85 -11.37 45.97
CA GLY A 22 -27.44 -12.58 45.39
C GLY A 22 -26.32 -13.44 44.82
N ALA A 23 -25.97 -14.52 45.54
CA ALA A 23 -25.02 -15.52 45.07
C ALA A 23 -25.71 -16.42 44.03
N GLY A 24 -25.23 -16.37 42.80
CA GLY A 24 -25.55 -17.30 41.71
C GLY A 24 -24.57 -17.07 40.57
N PRO A 25 -24.04 -18.12 39.90
CA PRO A 25 -23.05 -17.94 38.84
C PRO A 25 -23.76 -17.40 37.59
N SER A 26 -23.88 -16.08 37.51
CA SER A 26 -24.23 -15.39 36.27
C SER A 26 -22.94 -15.13 35.54
N PHE A 27 -22.74 -15.84 34.43
CA PHE A 27 -21.73 -15.49 33.44
C PHE A 27 -22.04 -14.08 32.94
N SER A 28 -21.29 -13.11 33.45
CA SER A 28 -21.26 -11.76 32.93
C SER A 28 -20.54 -11.82 31.59
N THR A 29 -21.31 -11.90 30.49
CA THR A 29 -20.78 -11.50 29.18
C THR A 29 -20.67 -9.98 29.20
N GLU A 30 -19.50 -9.49 29.62
CA GLU A 30 -19.10 -8.12 29.33
C GLU A 30 -19.11 -7.92 27.80
N PRO A 31 -19.55 -6.75 27.30
CA PRO A 31 -19.40 -6.45 25.89
C PRO A 31 -17.91 -6.36 25.60
N VAL A 32 -17.39 -7.35 24.88
CA VAL A 32 -16.01 -7.39 24.40
C VAL A 32 -15.71 -6.09 23.65
N GLU A 33 -14.62 -5.45 24.04
CA GLU A 33 -13.95 -4.32 23.41
C GLU A 33 -13.66 -4.56 21.90
N ALA A 34 -14.68 -4.44 21.06
CA ALA A 34 -14.53 -4.54 19.61
C ALA A 34 -14.04 -3.23 18.97
N ALA A 35 -14.20 -2.09 19.64
CA ALA A 35 -13.87 -0.77 19.09
C ALA A 35 -12.37 -0.41 19.22
N SER A 36 -11.70 -0.81 20.30
CA SER A 36 -10.27 -0.53 20.54
C SER A 36 -9.33 -1.44 19.74
N THR A 37 -9.76 -2.68 19.48
CA THR A 37 -9.01 -3.67 18.68
C THR A 37 -9.01 -3.33 17.18
N MET A 38 -10.11 -2.78 16.67
CA MET A 38 -10.23 -2.37 15.26
C MET A 38 -9.36 -1.14 14.92
N ASP A 39 -9.26 -0.18 15.83
CA ASP A 39 -8.39 1.01 15.67
C ASP A 39 -6.90 0.62 15.70
N SER A 40 -6.55 -0.32 16.58
CA SER A 40 -5.18 -0.87 16.69
C SER A 40 -4.78 -1.66 15.45
N ALA A 41 -5.66 -2.51 14.91
CA ALA A 41 -5.40 -3.26 13.67
C ALA A 41 -5.23 -2.33 12.45
N SER A 42 -6.04 -1.26 12.36
CA SER A 42 -5.90 -0.25 11.29
C SER A 42 -4.59 0.54 11.40
N ALA A 43 -4.13 0.82 12.62
CA ALA A 43 -2.85 1.49 12.84
C ALA A 43 -1.67 0.61 12.41
N ILE A 44 -1.69 -0.67 12.76
CA ILE A 44 -0.66 -1.65 12.37
C ILE A 44 -0.61 -1.82 10.85
N ALA A 45 -1.77 -2.01 10.19
CA ALA A 45 -1.84 -2.13 8.74
C ALA A 45 -1.22 -0.91 8.02
N LYS A 46 -1.44 0.30 8.55
CA LYS A 46 -0.83 1.51 8.01
C LYS A 46 0.68 1.52 8.23
N GLU A 47 1.18 1.07 9.37
CA GLU A 47 2.62 1.02 9.65
C GLU A 47 3.36 0.04 8.71
N ASP A 48 2.78 -1.14 8.47
CA ASP A 48 3.32 -2.14 7.52
C ASP A 48 3.37 -1.59 6.09
N ALA A 49 2.29 -0.93 5.67
CA ALA A 49 2.20 -0.29 4.36
C ALA A 49 3.25 0.82 4.19
N LEU A 50 3.46 1.63 5.24
CA LEU A 50 4.47 2.69 5.24
C LEU A 50 5.89 2.14 5.19
N THR A 51 6.16 1.06 5.92
CA THR A 51 7.45 0.36 5.89
C THR A 51 7.73 -0.13 4.46
N THR A 52 6.75 -0.81 3.86
CA THR A 52 6.82 -1.26 2.46
C THR A 52 7.13 -0.10 1.51
N LEU A 53 6.40 1.02 1.63
CA LEU A 53 6.59 2.19 0.77
C LEU A 53 8.02 2.76 0.88
N HIS A 54 8.53 2.88 2.10
CA HIS A 54 9.89 3.40 2.33
C HIS A 54 10.97 2.44 1.82
N GLU A 55 10.81 1.14 2.01
CA GLU A 55 11.74 0.15 1.46
C GLU A 55 11.81 0.23 -0.06
N ILE A 56 10.65 0.27 -0.73
CA ILE A 56 10.55 0.44 -2.18
C ILE A 56 11.25 1.74 -2.62
N TYR A 57 10.91 2.87 -1.98
CA TYR A 57 11.49 4.17 -2.32
C TYR A 57 13.01 4.20 -2.16
N ASN A 58 13.55 3.63 -1.07
CA ASN A 58 14.99 3.59 -0.83
C ASN A 58 15.71 2.69 -1.83
N LYS A 59 15.13 1.54 -2.19
CA LYS A 59 15.71 0.61 -3.17
C LYS A 59 15.65 1.11 -4.61
N ALA A 60 14.69 1.99 -4.91
CA ALA A 60 14.58 2.63 -6.22
C ALA A 60 15.84 3.43 -6.61
N PHE A 61 16.59 3.98 -5.64
CA PHE A 61 17.87 4.67 -5.92
C PHE A 61 18.96 3.77 -6.49
N SER A 62 18.88 2.46 -6.21
CA SER A 62 19.78 1.44 -6.76
C SER A 62 19.20 0.69 -7.97
N GLY A 63 17.98 1.03 -8.40
CA GLY A 63 17.32 0.32 -9.50
C GLY A 63 16.80 -1.06 -9.11
N GLU A 64 16.52 -1.28 -7.82
CA GLU A 64 16.03 -2.55 -7.26
C GLU A 64 14.63 -2.38 -6.66
N MET A 65 13.90 -3.49 -6.53
CA MET A 65 12.71 -3.62 -5.68
C MET A 65 13.01 -4.53 -4.46
N PRO A 66 12.30 -4.38 -3.33
CA PRO A 66 12.47 -5.25 -2.16
C PRO A 66 11.84 -6.65 -2.36
N TYR A 67 11.84 -7.44 -1.29
CA TYR A 67 11.30 -8.81 -1.22
C TYR A 67 12.00 -9.76 -2.20
N THR A 68 11.25 -10.64 -2.86
CA THR A 68 11.75 -11.64 -3.80
C THR A 68 12.51 -11.03 -4.98
N ALA A 69 12.24 -9.77 -5.34
CA ALA A 69 12.96 -9.06 -6.39
C ALA A 69 14.29 -8.44 -5.94
N MET A 70 14.65 -8.55 -4.67
CA MET A 70 15.89 -7.97 -4.14
C MET A 70 17.13 -8.55 -4.83
N GLY A 71 18.02 -7.67 -5.28
CA GLY A 71 19.21 -8.04 -6.04
C GLY A 71 18.99 -8.14 -7.55
N LEU A 72 17.74 -8.03 -8.03
CA LEU A 72 17.43 -7.87 -9.46
C LEU A 72 17.34 -6.38 -9.80
N LYS A 73 18.19 -5.95 -10.74
CA LYS A 73 18.40 -4.55 -11.09
C LYS A 73 18.04 -4.23 -12.52
N ILE A 74 17.45 -3.05 -12.70
CA ILE A 74 17.18 -2.45 -14.01
C ILE A 74 18.49 -2.33 -14.82
N ASN A 75 18.49 -2.84 -16.06
CA ASN A 75 19.58 -2.86 -17.04
C ASN A 75 20.87 -3.59 -16.62
N GLU A 76 20.86 -4.33 -15.50
CA GLU A 76 21.99 -5.16 -15.08
C GLU A 76 21.63 -6.64 -15.16
N ASN A 77 20.55 -7.05 -14.49
CA ASN A 77 20.13 -8.45 -14.50
C ASN A 77 19.25 -8.78 -15.71
N THR A 78 19.26 -10.05 -16.07
CA THR A 78 18.65 -10.63 -17.27
C THR A 78 17.37 -11.37 -16.96
N GLN A 79 16.54 -11.61 -17.98
CA GLN A 79 15.36 -12.48 -17.90
C GLN A 79 15.68 -13.87 -17.32
N LYS A 80 16.85 -14.42 -17.66
CA LYS A 80 17.30 -15.69 -17.12
C LYS A 80 17.47 -15.63 -15.59
N GLU A 81 18.08 -14.57 -15.07
CA GLU A 81 18.25 -14.40 -13.62
C GLU A 81 16.90 -14.19 -12.92
N VAL A 82 15.96 -13.49 -13.55
CA VAL A 82 14.57 -13.42 -13.05
C VAL A 82 13.98 -14.82 -12.92
N TYR A 83 14.19 -15.70 -13.91
CA TYR A 83 13.66 -17.07 -13.87
C TYR A 83 14.37 -17.95 -12.85
N GLU A 84 15.65 -17.70 -12.57
CA GLU A 84 16.37 -18.37 -11.48
C GLU A 84 15.82 -17.96 -10.11
N THR A 85 15.38 -16.72 -9.95
CA THR A 85 14.80 -16.20 -8.70
C THR A 85 13.33 -16.55 -8.51
N PHE A 86 12.50 -16.39 -9.53
CA PHE A 86 11.04 -16.53 -9.46
C PHE A 86 10.50 -17.83 -10.07
N GLY A 87 11.33 -18.58 -10.80
CA GLY A 87 10.88 -19.66 -11.66
C GLY A 87 10.34 -19.15 -13.01
N SER A 88 9.90 -20.09 -13.86
CA SER A 88 9.24 -19.73 -15.12
C SER A 88 7.94 -18.97 -14.84
N PRO A 89 7.66 -17.89 -15.57
CA PRO A 89 6.47 -17.10 -15.32
C PRO A 89 5.22 -17.93 -15.65
N PRO A 90 4.21 -17.94 -14.77
CA PRO A 90 2.92 -18.58 -15.07
C PRO A 90 2.24 -17.95 -16.29
N GLU A 91 2.47 -16.65 -16.50
CA GLU A 91 2.00 -15.90 -17.66
C GLU A 91 3.20 -15.24 -18.34
N PRO A 92 3.85 -15.93 -19.30
CA PRO A 92 5.00 -15.39 -20.01
C PRO A 92 4.56 -14.22 -20.90
N GLY A 93 5.42 -13.22 -21.00
CA GLY A 93 5.23 -12.14 -21.93
C GLY A 93 5.36 -12.62 -23.38
N ASN A 94 4.37 -12.32 -24.23
CA ASN A 94 4.28 -12.83 -25.61
C ASN A 94 4.67 -11.84 -26.74
N THR A 95 4.98 -10.56 -26.48
CA THR A 95 5.33 -9.49 -27.48
C THR A 95 6.13 -8.32 -26.89
N ASP A 96 6.54 -7.33 -27.70
CA ASP A 96 7.09 -6.06 -27.20
C ASP A 96 6.07 -5.39 -26.26
N GLU A 97 6.53 -4.86 -25.12
CA GLU A 97 5.72 -4.43 -23.95
C GLU A 97 5.09 -5.54 -23.10
N THR A 98 5.44 -6.80 -23.32
CA THR A 98 4.94 -7.87 -22.45
C THR A 98 5.79 -8.06 -21.23
N PHE A 99 5.09 -8.31 -20.13
CA PHE A 99 5.68 -8.57 -18.83
C PHE A 99 5.60 -10.06 -18.54
N ASP A 100 6.63 -10.57 -17.88
CA ASP A 100 6.57 -11.84 -17.17
C ASP A 100 5.89 -11.59 -15.83
N TYR A 101 4.66 -12.09 -15.68
CA TYR A 101 3.83 -11.86 -14.49
C TYR A 101 4.00 -12.97 -13.46
N TYR A 102 4.17 -12.55 -12.20
CA TYR A 102 4.24 -13.40 -11.02
C TYR A 102 3.17 -12.95 -10.04
N HIS A 103 2.13 -13.78 -9.89
CA HIS A 103 0.98 -13.48 -9.04
C HIS A 103 1.37 -13.43 -7.56
N ALA A 104 0.63 -12.61 -6.79
CA ALA A 104 0.79 -12.55 -5.34
C ALA A 104 0.21 -13.83 -4.69
N GLU A 105 1.02 -14.51 -3.86
CA GLU A 105 0.67 -15.79 -3.24
C GLU A 105 0.88 -15.73 -1.72
N MET A 106 -0.17 -16.03 -0.94
CA MET A 106 -0.09 -16.24 0.52
C MET A 106 0.71 -15.16 1.30
N GLY A 107 0.47 -13.88 0.99
CA GLY A 107 1.15 -12.74 1.63
C GLY A 107 2.48 -12.33 0.97
N GLN A 108 2.96 -13.06 -0.03
CA GLN A 108 4.03 -12.61 -0.91
C GLN A 108 3.46 -11.65 -1.95
N PRO A 109 4.14 -10.52 -2.23
CA PRO A 109 3.64 -9.56 -3.20
C PRO A 109 3.83 -10.06 -4.63
N GLY A 110 2.95 -9.60 -5.52
CA GLY A 110 3.04 -9.88 -6.95
C GLY A 110 4.04 -8.97 -7.64
N PHE A 111 4.68 -9.49 -8.69
CA PHE A 111 5.65 -8.76 -9.50
C PHE A 111 5.40 -8.94 -11.00
N ALA A 112 5.86 -7.99 -11.79
CA ALA A 112 5.97 -8.15 -13.23
C ALA A 112 7.27 -7.55 -13.75
N PHE A 113 7.90 -8.22 -14.72
CA PHE A 113 9.18 -7.81 -15.28
C PHE A 113 9.04 -7.61 -16.79
N ALA A 114 9.46 -6.46 -17.29
CA ALA A 114 9.69 -6.25 -18.72
C ALA A 114 11.18 -6.21 -19.00
N TYR A 115 11.55 -6.46 -20.26
CA TYR A 115 12.93 -6.60 -20.69
C TYR A 115 13.25 -5.72 -21.89
N ASN A 116 14.51 -5.31 -22.00
CA ASN A 116 15.08 -4.72 -23.20
C ASN A 116 15.33 -5.81 -24.27
N ASP A 117 15.75 -5.38 -25.47
CA ASP A 117 16.11 -6.29 -26.57
C ASP A 117 17.24 -7.26 -26.21
N ASP A 118 18.20 -6.82 -25.38
CA ASP A 118 19.31 -7.63 -24.87
C ASP A 118 18.91 -8.56 -23.71
N LYS A 119 17.61 -8.62 -23.39
CA LYS A 119 17.01 -9.39 -22.30
C LYS A 119 17.41 -8.95 -20.90
N THR A 120 17.98 -7.76 -20.72
CA THR A 120 18.12 -7.14 -19.40
C THR A 120 16.79 -6.54 -18.93
N ILE A 121 16.58 -6.43 -17.61
CA ILE A 121 15.34 -5.89 -17.04
C ILE A 121 15.20 -4.42 -17.41
N SER A 122 14.10 -4.03 -18.06
CA SER A 122 13.79 -2.64 -18.40
C SER A 122 12.87 -1.97 -17.39
N GLN A 123 11.98 -2.77 -16.77
CA GLN A 123 11.02 -2.30 -15.77
C GLN A 123 10.64 -3.42 -14.80
N ILE A 124 10.48 -3.07 -13.53
CA ILE A 124 9.90 -3.93 -12.49
C ILE A 124 8.60 -3.29 -12.01
N ARG A 125 7.50 -4.04 -11.97
CA ARG A 125 6.25 -3.63 -11.34
C ARG A 125 6.02 -4.42 -10.06
N TYR A 126 5.57 -3.73 -9.03
CA TYR A 126 5.18 -4.26 -7.74
C TYR A 126 3.68 -4.06 -7.55
N PHE A 127 2.92 -5.15 -7.37
CA PHE A 127 1.46 -5.12 -7.24
C PHE A 127 0.96 -5.16 -5.78
N GLY A 128 1.88 -5.34 -4.84
CA GLY A 128 1.54 -5.63 -3.45
C GLY A 128 0.94 -7.02 -3.27
N THR A 129 0.32 -7.23 -2.12
CA THR A 129 -0.33 -8.50 -1.76
C THR A 129 -1.81 -8.53 -2.17
N ASN A 130 -2.32 -9.73 -2.45
CA ASN A 130 -3.75 -9.96 -2.69
C ASN A 130 -4.54 -10.07 -1.38
N VAL A 131 -3.96 -10.74 -0.39
CA VAL A 131 -4.50 -10.84 0.98
C VAL A 131 -3.93 -9.71 1.82
N GLU A 132 -4.73 -9.20 2.76
CA GLU A 132 -4.32 -8.12 3.67
C GLU A 132 -3.74 -6.91 2.93
N ARG A 133 -4.36 -6.54 1.80
CA ARG A 133 -3.89 -5.45 0.93
C ARG A 133 -3.72 -4.13 1.68
N ASP A 134 -4.50 -3.89 2.74
CA ASP A 134 -4.40 -2.72 3.60
C ASP A 134 -3.08 -2.66 4.40
N HIS A 135 -2.42 -3.80 4.63
CA HIS A 135 -1.05 -3.86 5.18
C HIS A 135 0.03 -3.54 4.13
N ASN A 136 -0.38 -3.20 2.90
CA ASN A 136 0.47 -2.95 1.77
C ASN A 136 -0.07 -1.77 0.94
N LEU A 137 -0.07 -1.83 -0.40
CA LEU A 137 -0.49 -0.74 -1.28
C LEU A 137 -1.92 -0.23 -1.02
N GLY A 138 -2.80 -1.04 -0.43
CA GLY A 138 -4.19 -0.69 -0.10
C GLY A 138 -4.34 0.47 0.88
N SER A 139 -3.35 0.71 1.75
CA SER A 139 -3.35 1.87 2.65
C SER A 139 -2.61 3.10 2.09
N ILE A 140 -1.97 2.98 0.93
CA ILE A 140 -1.18 4.06 0.33
C ILE A 140 -2.06 4.91 -0.57
N THR A 141 -2.36 6.13 -0.13
CA THR A 141 -3.16 7.12 -0.87
C THR A 141 -2.26 8.27 -1.38
N PRO A 142 -2.72 9.12 -2.32
CA PRO A 142 -2.00 10.34 -2.69
C PRO A 142 -1.57 11.22 -1.50
N LYS A 143 -2.40 11.30 -0.46
CA LYS A 143 -2.08 12.03 0.76
C LYS A 143 -0.93 11.37 1.53
N VAL A 144 -0.93 10.04 1.61
CA VAL A 144 0.17 9.29 2.23
C VAL A 144 1.45 9.46 1.43
N LEU A 145 1.41 9.32 0.10
CA LEU A 145 2.55 9.58 -0.77
C LEU A 145 3.15 10.97 -0.54
N GLY A 146 2.30 12.01 -0.52
CA GLY A 146 2.72 13.39 -0.25
C GLY A 146 3.34 13.59 1.14
N ASN A 147 2.77 12.94 2.17
CA ASN A 147 3.26 13.06 3.54
C ASN A 147 4.59 12.33 3.78
N GLN A 148 4.83 11.21 3.09
CA GLN A 148 5.96 10.31 3.35
C GLN A 148 7.12 10.55 2.40
N LEU A 149 6.83 10.75 1.11
CA LEU A 149 7.84 10.92 0.06
C LEU A 149 8.00 12.38 -0.37
N GLY A 150 7.12 13.28 0.11
CA GLY A 150 7.06 14.65 -0.35
C GLY A 150 6.29 14.80 -1.66
N SER A 151 6.43 15.97 -2.29
CA SER A 151 5.79 16.24 -3.58
C SER A 151 6.40 15.37 -4.68
N ALA A 152 5.56 14.74 -5.50
CA ALA A 152 6.02 14.05 -6.71
C ALA A 152 6.67 15.06 -7.67
N ASP A 153 7.73 14.61 -8.34
CA ASP A 153 8.42 15.41 -9.37
C ASP A 153 7.52 15.65 -10.58
N GLU A 154 6.69 14.67 -10.92
CA GLU A 154 5.71 14.76 -12.00
C GLU A 154 4.42 14.03 -11.63
N ILE A 155 3.28 14.52 -12.12
CA ILE A 155 1.98 13.87 -11.98
C ILE A 155 1.36 13.78 -13.37
N ARG A 156 1.01 12.56 -13.81
CA ARG A 156 0.42 12.30 -15.13
C ARG A 156 -0.92 11.61 -14.99
N HIS A 157 -1.92 12.05 -15.75
CA HIS A 157 -3.21 11.36 -15.83
C HIS A 157 -3.16 10.31 -16.94
N ILE A 158 -3.56 9.08 -16.63
CA ILE A 158 -3.67 7.99 -17.60
C ILE A 158 -5.14 7.88 -18.00
N SER A 159 -5.51 8.59 -19.07
CA SER A 159 -6.92 8.80 -19.43
C SER A 159 -7.64 7.52 -19.87
N SER A 160 -6.93 6.51 -20.37
CA SER A 160 -7.52 5.23 -20.80
C SER A 160 -8.03 4.38 -19.63
N THR A 161 -7.34 4.42 -18.48
CA THR A 161 -7.66 3.64 -17.28
C THR A 161 -8.27 4.48 -16.16
N ASN A 162 -8.24 5.82 -16.31
CA ASN A 162 -8.59 6.80 -15.30
C ASN A 162 -7.74 6.64 -14.02
N GLU A 163 -6.47 6.34 -14.20
CA GLU A 163 -5.46 6.27 -13.14
C GLU A 163 -4.65 7.57 -13.09
N ILE A 164 -4.01 7.83 -11.95
CA ILE A 164 -3.08 8.94 -11.76
C ILE A 164 -1.71 8.37 -11.43
N ASN A 165 -0.70 8.74 -12.22
CA ASN A 165 0.67 8.35 -12.02
C ASN A 165 1.43 9.46 -11.28
N TYR A 166 1.87 9.17 -10.06
CA TYR A 166 2.76 10.02 -9.25
C TYR A 166 4.20 9.54 -9.43
N ILE A 167 5.06 10.40 -9.99
CA ILE A 167 6.42 10.03 -10.39
C ILE A 167 7.43 10.71 -9.47
N TYR A 168 8.35 9.93 -8.93
CA TYR A 168 9.45 10.35 -8.08
C TYR A 168 10.78 9.99 -8.74
N LYS A 169 11.69 10.96 -8.89
CA LYS A 169 13.03 10.76 -9.45
C LYS A 169 13.96 10.26 -8.35
N THR A 170 14.48 9.06 -8.51
CA THR A 170 15.33 8.38 -7.53
C THR A 170 16.73 8.18 -8.10
N GLY A 171 17.40 9.28 -8.45
CA GLY A 171 18.72 9.26 -9.10
C GLY A 171 18.63 8.91 -10.58
N ASN A 172 19.20 7.77 -10.98
CA ASN A 172 19.20 7.30 -12.38
C ASN A 172 17.88 6.59 -12.79
N TYR A 173 16.94 6.49 -11.85
CA TYR A 173 15.70 5.76 -11.98
C TYR A 173 14.52 6.67 -11.66
N GLU A 174 13.33 6.25 -12.05
CA GLU A 174 12.09 6.85 -11.59
C GLU A 174 11.18 5.79 -10.98
N LEU A 175 10.52 6.16 -9.88
CA LEU A 175 9.51 5.39 -9.20
C LEU A 175 8.14 5.98 -9.54
N GLN A 176 7.25 5.16 -10.11
CA GLN A 176 5.91 5.57 -10.52
C GLN A 176 4.87 4.88 -9.66
N CYS A 177 4.16 5.63 -8.82
CA CYS A 177 3.04 5.14 -8.04
C CYS A 177 1.74 5.36 -8.83
N ILE A 178 1.12 4.28 -9.31
CA ILE A 178 -0.11 4.33 -10.09
C ILE A 178 -1.29 4.24 -9.12
N VAL A 179 -2.08 5.30 -9.03
CA VAL A 179 -3.25 5.41 -8.16
C VAL A 179 -4.51 5.09 -8.95
N GLY A 180 -5.26 4.11 -8.44
CA GLY A 180 -6.50 3.63 -9.01
C GLY A 180 -7.72 4.48 -8.67
N LYS A 181 -8.89 4.01 -9.14
CA LYS A 181 -10.19 4.67 -8.90
C LYS A 181 -10.61 4.73 -7.43
N ASN A 182 -10.12 3.80 -6.63
CA ASN A 182 -10.34 3.72 -5.18
C ASN A 182 -9.45 4.71 -4.38
N GLN A 183 -8.64 5.53 -5.06
CA GLN A 183 -7.71 6.50 -4.46
C GLN A 183 -6.60 5.87 -3.60
N THR A 184 -6.27 4.61 -3.89
CA THR A 184 -5.11 3.92 -3.33
C THR A 184 -4.18 3.49 -4.45
N VAL A 185 -2.94 3.15 -4.11
CA VAL A 185 -1.96 2.70 -5.09
C VAL A 185 -2.34 1.29 -5.56
N ASP A 186 -2.49 1.12 -6.86
CA ASP A 186 -2.75 -0.17 -7.48
C ASP A 186 -1.45 -0.94 -7.71
N GLN A 187 -0.42 -0.23 -8.19
CA GLN A 187 0.91 -0.76 -8.48
C GLN A 187 1.99 0.33 -8.38
N ILE A 188 3.23 -0.10 -8.15
CA ILE A 188 4.41 0.76 -8.20
C ILE A 188 5.36 0.23 -9.27
N ASN A 189 5.77 1.10 -10.20
CA ASN A 189 6.73 0.74 -11.24
C ASN A 189 8.09 1.37 -10.95
N LEU A 190 9.16 0.62 -11.21
CA LEU A 190 10.54 1.10 -11.23
C LEU A 190 11.13 0.89 -12.62
N LEU A 191 11.73 1.94 -13.17
CA LEU A 191 12.36 1.95 -14.48
C LEU A 191 13.47 3.00 -14.52
N LYS A 192 14.29 2.97 -15.56
CA LYS A 192 15.32 3.99 -15.78
C LYS A 192 14.67 5.35 -16.07
N ALA A 193 15.20 6.41 -15.46
CA ALA A 193 14.76 7.77 -15.74
C ALA A 193 15.09 8.14 -17.19
N LYS A 194 14.21 8.93 -17.82
CA LYS A 194 14.38 9.43 -19.20
C LYS A 194 15.33 10.63 -19.28
#